data_AF-A0A2E0L6E7-F1
#
_entry.id   AF-A0A2E0L6E7-F1
#
_cell.length_a   1.000
_cell.length_b   1.000
_cell.length_c   1.000
_cell.angle_alpha   90.00
_cell.angle_beta   90.00
_cell.angle_gamma   90.00
#
_symmetry.space_group_name_H-M   'P 1'
#
loop_
_entity.id
_entity.type
_entity.pdbx_description
1 polymer ?
#
loop_
_entity_poly.entity_id
_entity_poly.type
_entity_poly.pdbx_seq_one_letter_code
_entity_poly.pdbx_strand_id
1 'polypeptide(L)'
;MHSSTSEKAAVKVQAALDNSDPKQRFAAIKHIARTKNVTMLKKLTQMARDDPDEQVRSAAAKAIDYIKADSMGDAVAKPQEVVVSAKDVDRAKRYIDSAIGYQINGERERALKELSKALEINPRLKHDPFYKSVVDEVTGESGEEALRVVSNPDQLQEVADHERKRKLEKRQQQHQESVDRSRWSSVIMDLAIYTFLSIVLTILGLGLTGQSAQNYLTSQEAAIQAFEDGERDELPEVDPAFYEYASQLMSLTIPVSVIAGLITGITSLISLLINLLFTHIAARFVFGGRATLPHLIYKVVSYYNTRLPILYGIIFVTIVLMFAVGGGIIPFVGAAAIGLFSLMLFFQTIARIGQAYDFGTGKGCLSFLVGSIIVAVISFVVQLMFFGSVAAMIASQMEGLA
;
A
#
# COMPACT_ATOMS: atom_id res chain seq x y z
N MET A 1 24.54 -48.47 46.21
CA MET A 1 24.00 -49.64 45.49
C MET A 1 23.86 -49.44 43.96
N HIS A 2 24.32 -48.34 43.35
CA HIS A 2 24.21 -48.13 41.88
C HIS A 2 25.31 -48.75 41.01
N SER A 3 26.41 -49.30 41.55
CA SER A 3 27.47 -49.87 40.71
C SER A 3 27.13 -51.24 40.13
N SER A 4 26.28 -52.04 40.77
CA SER A 4 26.02 -53.42 40.34
C SER A 4 25.17 -53.56 39.07
N THR A 5 24.40 -52.53 38.70
CA THR A 5 23.56 -52.54 37.48
C THR A 5 24.34 -52.16 36.23
N SER A 6 25.30 -51.22 36.33
CA SER A 6 26.14 -50.81 35.20
C SER A 6 27.11 -51.92 34.78
N GLU A 7 27.69 -52.62 35.75
CA GLU A 7 28.64 -53.71 35.49
C GLU A 7 27.96 -54.91 34.82
N LYS A 8 26.77 -55.30 35.30
CA LYS A 8 25.97 -56.36 34.67
C LYS A 8 25.55 -56.00 33.23
N ALA A 9 25.26 -54.73 32.95
CA ALA A 9 24.94 -54.27 31.60
C ALA A 9 26.16 -54.33 30.66
N ALA A 10 27.34 -53.94 31.14
CA ALA A 10 28.58 -54.00 30.36
C ALA A 10 28.96 -55.45 30.00
N VAL A 11 28.85 -56.38 30.95
CA VAL A 11 29.10 -57.81 30.71
C VAL A 11 28.13 -58.37 29.67
N LYS A 12 26.85 -58.00 29.72
CA LYS A 12 25.84 -58.44 28.75
C LYS A 12 26.11 -57.89 27.33
N VAL A 13 26.57 -56.65 27.22
CA VAL A 13 26.94 -56.04 25.92
C VAL A 13 28.19 -56.71 25.35
N GLN A 14 29.20 -57.01 26.18
CA GLN A 14 30.40 -57.73 25.74
C GLN A 14 30.06 -59.12 25.21
N ALA A 15 29.25 -59.88 25.94
CA ALA A 15 28.79 -61.20 25.51
C ALA A 15 28.01 -61.15 24.17
N ALA A 16 27.25 -60.07 23.93
CA ALA A 16 26.53 -59.88 22.68
C ALA A 16 27.43 -59.52 21.48
N LEU A 17 28.58 -58.86 21.72
CA LEU A 17 29.57 -58.59 20.67
C LEU A 17 30.35 -59.85 20.26
N ASP A 18 30.52 -60.80 21.18
CA ASP A 18 31.22 -62.06 20.92
C ASP A 18 30.27 -63.18 20.43
N ASN A 19 28.99 -62.87 20.19
CA ASN A 19 27.99 -63.83 19.71
C ASN A 19 28.21 -64.20 18.23
N SER A 20 27.98 -65.46 17.85
CA SER A 20 28.10 -65.92 16.46
C SER A 20 27.04 -65.32 15.53
N ASP A 21 25.88 -64.92 16.05
CA ASP A 21 24.79 -64.29 15.28
C ASP A 21 25.11 -62.82 14.94
N PRO A 22 25.25 -62.44 13.66
CA PRO A 22 25.53 -61.07 13.25
C PRO A 22 24.45 -60.07 13.69
N LYS A 23 23.19 -60.49 13.85
CA LYS A 23 22.11 -59.60 14.29
C LYS A 23 22.31 -59.13 15.72
N GLN A 24 22.81 -60.01 16.60
CA GLN A 24 23.08 -59.68 17.99
C GLN A 24 24.28 -58.74 18.11
N ARG A 25 25.35 -58.98 17.33
CA ARG A 25 26.50 -58.08 17.26
C ARG A 25 26.11 -56.70 16.76
N PHE A 26 25.31 -56.62 15.70
CA PHE A 26 24.80 -55.35 15.17
C PHE A 26 23.94 -54.58 16.20
N ALA A 27 23.07 -55.27 16.93
CA ALA A 27 22.27 -54.66 18.00
C ALA A 27 23.15 -54.13 19.14
N ALA A 28 24.19 -54.87 19.52
CA ALA A 28 25.17 -54.44 20.52
C ALA A 28 25.95 -53.20 20.05
N ILE A 29 26.39 -53.14 18.80
CA ILE A 29 27.04 -51.96 18.21
C ILE A 29 26.13 -50.73 18.28
N LYS A 30 24.84 -50.86 17.92
CA LYS A 30 23.88 -49.76 18.03
C LYS A 30 23.73 -49.28 19.48
N HIS A 31 23.69 -50.21 20.44
CA HIS A 31 23.63 -49.87 21.85
C HIS A 31 24.90 -49.12 22.32
N ILE A 32 26.07 -49.56 21.88
CA ILE A 32 27.35 -48.91 22.19
C ILE A 32 27.41 -47.50 21.59
N ALA A 33 26.95 -47.32 20.34
CA ALA A 33 26.86 -46.00 19.71
C ALA A 33 25.93 -45.05 20.47
N ARG A 34 24.77 -45.53 20.92
CA ARG A 34 23.80 -44.73 21.71
C ARG A 34 24.33 -44.35 23.10
N THR A 35 25.02 -45.28 23.75
CA THR A 35 25.61 -45.05 25.09
C THR A 35 26.96 -44.36 25.04
N LYS A 36 27.51 -44.15 23.83
CA LYS A 36 28.77 -43.44 23.58
C LYS A 36 29.95 -44.00 24.40
N ASN A 37 29.97 -45.32 24.59
CA ASN A 37 30.93 -45.95 25.48
C ASN A 37 32.34 -46.03 24.84
N VAL A 38 33.20 -45.06 25.18
CA VAL A 38 34.55 -44.89 24.63
C VAL A 38 35.45 -46.11 24.89
N THR A 39 35.24 -46.83 26.00
CA THR A 39 36.08 -48.00 26.34
C THR A 39 35.92 -49.15 25.32
N MET A 40 34.84 -49.15 24.55
CA MET A 40 34.54 -50.16 23.54
C MET A 40 35.15 -49.85 22.17
N LEU A 41 35.80 -48.69 21.98
CA LEU A 41 36.37 -48.29 20.68
C LEU A 41 37.39 -49.29 20.13
N LYS A 42 38.22 -49.88 21.00
CA LYS A 42 39.20 -50.90 20.57
C LYS A 42 38.51 -52.14 20.01
N LYS A 43 37.44 -52.60 20.65
CA LYS A 43 36.66 -53.77 20.22
C LYS A 43 35.88 -53.46 18.94
N LEU A 44 35.25 -52.28 18.84
CA LEU A 44 34.60 -51.83 17.61
C LEU A 44 35.59 -51.74 16.44
N THR A 45 36.80 -51.25 16.68
CA THR A 45 37.86 -51.16 15.65
C THR A 45 38.25 -52.54 15.14
N GLN A 46 38.40 -53.51 16.04
CA GLN A 46 38.65 -54.90 15.66
C GLN A 46 37.50 -55.47 14.83
N MET A 47 36.25 -55.24 15.23
CA MET A 47 35.08 -55.71 14.49
C MET A 47 34.94 -55.04 13.12
N ALA A 48 35.24 -53.75 13.00
CA ALA A 48 35.23 -53.04 11.71
C ALA A 48 36.23 -53.64 10.70
N ARG A 49 37.33 -54.21 11.20
CA ARG A 49 38.39 -54.81 10.37
C ARG A 49 38.15 -56.29 10.09
N ASP A 50 37.81 -57.07 11.11
CA ASP A 50 37.96 -58.52 11.10
C ASP A 50 36.62 -59.30 11.20
N ASP A 51 35.48 -58.63 11.39
CA ASP A 51 34.19 -59.33 11.49
C ASP A 51 33.82 -59.98 10.15
N PRO A 52 33.37 -61.25 10.12
CA PRO A 52 33.00 -61.92 8.87
C PRO A 52 31.82 -61.26 8.15
N ASP A 53 30.91 -60.61 8.89
CA ASP A 53 29.72 -59.98 8.33
C ASP A 53 29.96 -58.52 7.92
N GLU A 54 29.64 -58.17 6.67
CA GLU A 54 29.85 -56.83 6.12
C GLU A 54 29.00 -55.75 6.81
N GLN A 55 27.76 -56.07 7.20
CA GLN A 55 26.89 -55.10 7.86
C GLN A 55 27.41 -54.78 9.26
N VAL A 56 27.95 -55.78 9.96
CA VAL A 56 28.58 -55.59 11.26
C VAL A 56 29.86 -54.74 11.12
N ARG A 57 30.70 -54.97 10.10
CA ARG A 57 31.87 -54.12 9.82
C ARG A 57 31.48 -52.66 9.57
N SER A 58 30.50 -52.43 8.68
CA SER A 58 30.01 -51.09 8.35
C SER A 58 29.39 -50.38 9.55
N ALA A 59 28.60 -51.10 10.35
CA ALA A 59 27.98 -50.56 11.56
C ALA A 59 29.03 -50.18 12.62
N ALA A 60 30.05 -51.02 12.79
CA ALA A 60 31.15 -50.75 13.71
C ALA A 60 31.94 -49.50 13.28
N ALA A 61 32.25 -49.36 11.99
CA ALA A 61 32.90 -48.17 11.45
C ALA A 61 32.10 -46.89 11.72
N LYS A 62 30.80 -46.89 11.40
CA LYS A 62 29.91 -45.74 11.67
C LYS A 62 29.80 -45.43 13.17
N ALA A 63 29.75 -46.45 14.03
CA ALA A 63 29.73 -46.27 15.47
C ALA A 63 31.04 -45.66 15.99
N ILE A 64 32.19 -46.06 15.43
CA ILE A 64 33.50 -45.46 15.75
C ILE A 64 33.49 -43.98 15.38
N ASP A 65 33.05 -43.63 14.17
CA ASP A 65 33.01 -42.23 13.72
C ASP A 65 32.08 -41.38 14.60
N TYR A 66 30.91 -41.93 14.96
CA TYR A 66 29.96 -41.25 15.84
C TYR A 66 30.51 -41.02 17.26
N ILE A 67 31.12 -42.05 17.87
CA ILE A 67 31.73 -41.95 19.21
C ILE A 67 32.96 -41.03 19.18
N LYS A 68 33.75 -41.05 18.09
CA LYS A 68 34.89 -40.15 17.91
C LYS A 68 34.46 -38.71 17.68
N ALA A 69 33.42 -38.44 16.91
CA ALA A 69 32.91 -37.09 16.71
C ALA A 69 32.45 -36.46 18.03
N ASP A 70 31.86 -37.26 18.91
CA ASP A 70 31.41 -36.82 20.24
C ASP A 70 32.57 -36.72 21.25
N SER A 71 33.47 -37.71 21.29
CA SER A 71 34.63 -37.69 22.20
C SER A 71 35.73 -36.71 21.77
N MET A 72 35.80 -36.37 20.48
CA MET A 72 36.57 -35.23 20.00
C MET A 72 35.84 -33.91 20.23
N GLY A 73 34.53 -33.90 20.50
CA GLY A 73 33.82 -32.71 20.99
C GLY A 73 34.41 -32.16 22.31
N ASP A 74 35.01 -33.01 23.12
CA ASP A 74 35.73 -32.64 24.36
C ASP A 74 37.24 -32.41 24.16
N ALA A 75 37.81 -32.81 23.02
CA ALA A 75 39.25 -32.71 22.72
C ALA A 75 39.61 -31.83 21.51
N VAL A 76 38.62 -31.22 20.85
CA VAL A 76 38.82 -30.00 20.05
C VAL A 76 39.13 -28.91 21.07
N ALA A 77 40.22 -28.17 20.86
CA ALA A 77 40.58 -27.00 21.64
C ALA A 77 39.32 -26.28 22.09
N LYS A 78 39.05 -26.23 23.42
CA LYS A 78 37.94 -25.47 24.01
C LYS A 78 37.76 -24.24 23.13
N PRO A 79 36.62 -24.08 22.42
CA PRO A 79 36.42 -22.94 21.54
C PRO A 79 36.88 -21.75 22.35
N GLN A 80 37.93 -21.05 21.90
CA GLN A 80 38.45 -19.90 22.63
C GLN A 80 37.23 -19.07 22.95
N GLU A 81 36.87 -19.02 24.23
CA GLU A 81 35.55 -18.57 24.64
C GLU A 81 35.54 -17.10 24.26
N VAL A 82 34.88 -16.77 23.15
CA VAL A 82 34.91 -15.42 22.61
C VAL A 82 34.32 -14.55 23.71
N VAL A 83 35.18 -13.76 24.36
CA VAL A 83 34.80 -12.94 25.50
C VAL A 83 34.02 -11.76 24.95
N VAL A 84 32.70 -11.91 24.91
CA VAL A 84 31.77 -10.85 24.51
C VAL A 84 31.46 -10.00 25.74
N SER A 85 31.57 -8.67 25.61
CA SER A 85 31.28 -7.76 26.72
C SER A 85 29.78 -7.80 27.09
N ALA A 86 29.43 -7.56 28.35
CA ALA A 86 28.02 -7.50 28.79
C ALA A 86 27.20 -6.47 27.97
N LYS A 87 27.83 -5.36 27.59
CA LYS A 87 27.22 -4.32 26.75
C LYS A 87 26.88 -4.84 25.35
N ASP A 88 27.75 -5.66 24.76
CA ASP A 88 27.52 -6.26 23.44
C ASP A 88 26.45 -7.34 23.48
N VAL A 89 26.36 -8.11 24.58
CA VAL A 89 25.25 -9.04 24.83
C VAL A 89 23.91 -8.31 24.85
N ASP A 90 23.80 -7.24 25.63
CA ASP A 90 22.58 -6.41 25.69
C ASP A 90 22.24 -5.79 24.33
N ARG A 91 23.26 -5.36 23.58
CA ARG A 91 23.07 -4.78 22.25
C ARG A 91 22.57 -5.82 21.25
N ALA A 92 23.17 -7.01 21.22
CA ALA A 92 22.74 -8.11 20.38
C ALA A 92 21.30 -8.53 20.72
N LYS A 93 20.91 -8.52 22.00
CA LYS A 93 19.53 -8.79 22.41
C LYS A 93 18.53 -7.80 21.81
N ARG A 94 18.85 -6.49 21.81
CA ARG A 94 17.99 -5.48 21.17
C ARG A 94 17.82 -5.70 19.65
N TYR A 95 18.87 -6.19 18.99
CA TYR A 95 18.80 -6.57 17.57
C TYR A 95 17.86 -7.78 17.35
N ILE A 96 17.94 -8.79 18.21
CA ILE A 96 17.02 -9.94 18.19
C ILE A 96 15.58 -9.48 18.44
N ASP A 97 15.35 -8.66 19.46
CA ASP A 97 14.01 -8.12 19.78
C ASP A 97 13.43 -7.32 18.60
N SER A 98 14.26 -6.52 17.93
CA SER A 98 13.87 -5.76 16.73
C SER A 98 13.55 -6.69 15.55
N ALA A 99 14.34 -7.75 15.36
CA ALA A 99 14.10 -8.75 14.32
C ALA A 99 12.75 -9.46 14.51
N ILE A 100 12.40 -9.81 15.74
CA ILE A 100 11.09 -10.39 16.08
C ILE A 100 9.97 -9.40 15.72
N GLY A 101 10.13 -8.12 16.06
CA GLY A 101 9.18 -7.07 15.66
C GLY A 101 9.00 -6.98 14.14
N TYR A 102 10.10 -7.03 13.38
CA TYR A 102 10.04 -7.03 11.92
C TYR A 102 9.39 -8.29 11.35
N GLN A 103 9.64 -9.46 11.94
CA GLN A 103 9.02 -10.72 11.52
C GLN A 103 7.51 -10.70 11.73
N ILE A 104 7.04 -10.23 12.89
CA ILE A 104 5.61 -10.06 13.19
C ILE A 104 4.92 -9.14 12.15
N ASN A 105 5.64 -8.13 11.66
CA ASN A 105 5.16 -7.20 10.63
C ASN A 105 5.34 -7.72 9.19
N GLY A 106 5.89 -8.92 8.98
CA GLY A 106 6.17 -9.47 7.65
C GLY A 106 7.32 -8.78 6.90
N GLU A 107 8.21 -8.10 7.63
CA GLU A 107 9.39 -7.41 7.13
C GLU A 107 10.65 -8.30 7.23
N ARG A 108 10.57 -9.51 6.67
CA ARG A 108 11.60 -10.55 6.77
C ARG A 108 13.01 -10.08 6.35
N GLU A 109 13.16 -9.31 5.27
CA GLU A 109 14.45 -8.69 4.90
C GLU A 109 15.10 -7.90 6.07
N ARG A 110 14.32 -7.07 6.75
CA ARG A 110 14.81 -6.26 7.88
C ARG A 110 15.10 -7.14 9.08
N ALA A 111 14.26 -8.16 9.34
CA ALA A 111 14.51 -9.14 10.39
C ALA A 111 15.85 -9.86 10.19
N LEU A 112 16.13 -10.37 8.98
CA LEU A 112 17.40 -11.03 8.65
C LEU A 112 18.62 -10.12 8.85
N LYS A 113 18.50 -8.84 8.47
CA LYS A 113 19.57 -7.85 8.67
C LYS A 113 19.87 -7.61 10.15
N GLU A 114 18.83 -7.51 10.99
CA GLU A 114 19.03 -7.31 12.43
C GLU A 114 19.58 -8.59 13.09
N LEU A 115 19.14 -9.78 12.68
CA LEU A 115 19.73 -11.05 13.16
C LEU A 115 21.21 -11.17 12.75
N SER A 116 21.57 -10.79 11.53
CA SER A 116 22.95 -10.80 11.06
C SER A 116 23.85 -9.90 11.92
N LYS A 117 23.38 -8.68 12.23
CA LYS A 117 24.07 -7.76 13.15
C LYS A 117 24.17 -8.32 14.57
N ALA A 118 23.12 -8.96 15.07
CA ALA A 118 23.15 -9.60 16.38
C ALA A 118 24.27 -10.65 16.45
N LEU A 119 24.38 -11.48 15.40
CA LEU A 119 25.40 -12.53 15.26
C LEU A 119 26.82 -11.98 15.13
N GLU A 120 26.98 -10.86 14.42
CA GLU A 120 28.26 -10.16 14.25
C GLU A 120 28.75 -9.61 15.60
N ILE A 121 27.85 -9.04 16.40
CA ILE A 121 28.17 -8.46 17.71
C ILE A 121 28.40 -9.54 18.77
N ASN A 122 27.58 -10.60 18.77
CA ASN A 122 27.67 -11.70 19.73
C ASN A 122 27.73 -13.06 19.01
N PRO A 123 28.94 -13.55 18.67
CA PRO A 123 29.11 -14.84 18.02
C PRO A 123 28.60 -16.04 18.82
N ARG A 124 28.42 -15.90 20.15
CA ARG A 124 27.88 -16.99 21.01
C ARG A 124 26.42 -17.32 20.67
N LEU A 125 25.70 -16.40 20.02
CA LEU A 125 24.33 -16.63 19.57
C LEU A 125 24.19 -17.81 18.60
N LYS A 126 25.27 -18.19 17.89
CA LYS A 126 25.29 -19.43 17.08
C LYS A 126 24.96 -20.70 17.86
N HIS A 127 25.08 -20.69 19.19
CA HIS A 127 24.75 -21.83 20.05
C HIS A 127 23.54 -21.58 20.95
N ASP A 128 22.95 -20.38 20.91
CA ASP A 128 21.80 -20.03 21.72
C ASP A 128 20.52 -20.64 21.11
N PRO A 129 19.78 -21.50 21.84
CA PRO A 129 18.61 -22.17 21.31
C PRO A 129 17.48 -21.22 20.91
N PHE A 130 17.31 -20.11 21.63
CA PHE A 130 16.29 -19.11 21.33
C PHE A 130 16.63 -18.36 20.05
N TYR A 131 17.89 -17.90 19.90
CA TYR A 131 18.36 -17.27 18.68
C TYR A 131 18.21 -18.19 17.46
N LYS A 132 18.60 -19.47 17.58
CA LYS A 132 18.39 -20.47 16.52
C LYS A 132 16.93 -20.58 16.12
N SER A 133 16.01 -20.66 17.10
CA SER A 133 14.57 -20.71 16.82
C SER A 133 14.06 -19.49 16.06
N VAL A 134 14.54 -18.28 16.39
CA VAL A 134 14.14 -17.05 15.68
C VAL A 134 14.70 -17.04 14.27
N VAL A 135 15.96 -17.44 14.09
CA VAL A 135 16.61 -17.53 12.77
C VAL A 135 15.91 -18.56 11.89
N ASP A 136 15.55 -19.73 12.43
CA ASP A 136 14.78 -20.75 11.73
C ASP A 136 13.43 -20.20 11.25
N GLU A 137 12.69 -19.50 12.13
CA GLU A 137 11.38 -18.93 11.78
C GLU A 137 11.48 -17.83 10.70
N VAL A 138 12.47 -16.94 10.79
CA VAL A 138 12.64 -15.83 9.85
C VAL A 138 13.16 -16.32 8.50
N THR A 139 14.09 -17.28 8.48
CA THR A 139 14.63 -17.86 7.23
C THR A 139 13.68 -18.90 6.62
N GLY A 140 12.83 -19.55 7.41
CA GLY A 140 12.07 -20.71 6.98
C GLY A 140 12.93 -21.96 6.72
N GLU A 141 14.22 -21.91 7.07
CA GLU A 141 15.15 -23.03 7.05
C GLU A 141 15.33 -23.55 8.49
N SER A 142 16.06 -24.66 8.68
CA SER A 142 16.28 -25.22 10.02
C SER A 142 17.76 -25.42 10.36
N GLY A 143 18.12 -25.13 11.60
CA GLY A 143 19.41 -25.47 12.18
C GLY A 143 20.59 -24.70 11.56
N GLU A 144 21.63 -25.44 11.15
CA GLU A 144 22.86 -24.83 10.63
C GLU A 144 22.67 -24.14 9.28
N GLU A 145 21.69 -24.55 8.48
CA GLU A 145 21.38 -23.92 7.19
C GLU A 145 20.81 -22.50 7.40
N ALA A 146 19.90 -22.37 8.36
CA ALA A 146 19.33 -21.08 8.74
C ALA A 146 20.40 -20.11 9.27
N LEU A 147 21.32 -20.62 10.09
CA LEU A 147 22.48 -19.86 10.56
C LEU A 147 23.42 -19.46 9.42
N ARG A 148 23.60 -20.32 8.42
CA ARG A 148 24.43 -20.02 7.24
C ARG A 148 23.91 -18.80 6.49
N VAL A 149 22.59 -18.73 6.24
CA VAL A 149 21.92 -17.60 5.59
C VAL A 149 22.17 -16.29 6.32
N VAL A 150 22.06 -16.27 7.64
CA VAL A 150 22.22 -15.04 8.44
C VAL A 150 23.69 -14.66 8.62
N SER A 151 24.60 -15.63 8.57
CA SER A 151 26.05 -15.41 8.73
C SER A 151 26.78 -15.02 7.45
N ASN A 152 26.19 -15.27 6.27
CA ASN A 152 26.78 -14.97 4.98
C ASN A 152 26.06 -13.79 4.29
N PRO A 153 26.74 -12.63 4.10
CA PRO A 153 26.15 -11.46 3.45
C PRO A 153 25.56 -11.73 2.05
N ASP A 154 26.19 -12.60 1.26
CA ASP A 154 25.76 -12.90 -0.10
C ASP A 154 24.43 -13.68 -0.10
N GLN A 155 24.29 -14.68 0.79
CA GLN A 155 23.05 -15.43 0.95
C GLN A 155 21.93 -14.56 1.53
N LEU A 156 22.25 -13.67 2.47
CA LEU A 156 21.30 -12.71 3.01
C LEU A 156 20.76 -11.78 1.91
N GLN A 157 21.64 -11.30 1.02
CA GLN A 157 21.25 -10.46 -0.10
C GLN A 157 20.39 -11.24 -1.12
N GLU A 158 20.73 -12.50 -1.42
CA GLU A 158 19.95 -13.37 -2.30
C GLU A 158 18.52 -13.59 -1.76
N VAL A 159 18.38 -13.89 -0.47
CA VAL A 159 17.06 -14.04 0.18
C VAL A 159 16.27 -12.73 0.14
N ALA A 160 16.93 -11.60 0.40
CA ALA A 160 16.31 -10.28 0.30
C ALA A 160 15.80 -9.98 -1.11
N ASP A 161 16.60 -10.28 -2.14
CA ASP A 161 16.24 -10.07 -3.55
C ASP A 161 15.11 -11.00 -3.99
N HIS A 162 15.13 -12.27 -3.57
CA HIS A 162 14.04 -13.20 -3.80
C HIS A 162 12.72 -12.74 -3.14
N GLU A 163 12.79 -12.24 -1.90
CA GLU A 163 11.61 -11.73 -1.21
C GLU A 163 11.06 -10.47 -1.88
N ARG A 164 11.94 -9.54 -2.29
CA ARG A 164 11.55 -8.35 -3.06
C ARG A 164 10.89 -8.72 -4.38
N LYS A 165 11.46 -9.68 -5.11
CA LYS A 165 10.89 -10.19 -6.37
C LYS A 165 9.52 -10.83 -6.14
N ARG A 166 9.38 -11.70 -5.14
CA ARG A 166 8.10 -12.32 -4.78
C ARG A 166 7.06 -11.28 -4.35
N LYS A 167 7.45 -10.26 -3.57
CA LYS A 167 6.58 -9.14 -3.19
C LYS A 167 6.15 -8.32 -4.41
N LEU A 168 7.06 -8.09 -5.36
CA LEU A 168 6.76 -7.41 -6.62
C LEU A 168 5.80 -8.23 -7.49
N GLU A 169 6.05 -9.52 -7.67
CA GLU A 169 5.18 -10.44 -8.41
C GLU A 169 3.79 -10.53 -7.77
N LYS A 170 3.71 -10.63 -6.44
CA LYS A 170 2.43 -10.63 -5.72
C LYS A 170 1.68 -9.31 -5.92
N ARG A 171 2.37 -8.16 -5.87
CA ARG A 171 1.77 -6.85 -6.17
C ARG A 171 1.26 -6.78 -7.61
N GLN A 172 2.04 -7.27 -8.57
CA GLN A 172 1.65 -7.32 -9.99
C GLN A 172 0.44 -8.23 -10.21
N GLN A 173 0.38 -9.40 -9.56
CA GLN A 173 -0.77 -10.31 -9.61
C GLN A 173 -2.02 -9.66 -9.01
N GLN A 174 -1.91 -9.08 -7.81
CA GLN A 174 -3.03 -8.36 -7.18
C GLN A 174 -3.50 -7.17 -8.03
N HIS A 175 -2.56 -6.46 -8.66
CA HIS A 175 -2.88 -5.39 -9.59
C HIS A 175 -3.64 -5.93 -10.80
N GLN A 176 -3.16 -7.01 -11.42
CA GLN A 176 -3.82 -7.65 -12.56
C GLN A 176 -5.22 -8.14 -12.21
N GLU A 177 -5.41 -8.78 -11.05
CA GLU A 177 -6.73 -9.19 -10.56
C GLU A 177 -7.68 -7.99 -10.38
N SER A 178 -7.17 -6.85 -9.91
CA SER A 178 -7.97 -5.62 -9.77
C SER A 178 -8.33 -5.00 -11.13
N VAL A 179 -7.45 -5.10 -12.11
CA VAL A 179 -7.66 -4.67 -13.49
C VAL A 179 -8.72 -5.55 -14.15
N ASP A 180 -8.63 -6.88 -13.99
CA ASP A 180 -9.55 -7.85 -14.59
C ASP A 180 -10.96 -7.78 -13.98
N ARG A 181 -11.06 -7.40 -12.70
CA ARG A 181 -12.35 -7.15 -12.02
C ARG A 181 -13.07 -5.91 -12.57
N SER A 182 -12.34 -4.97 -13.18
CA SER A 182 -12.87 -3.69 -13.65
C SER A 182 -13.50 -3.83 -15.03
N ARG A 183 -14.68 -4.46 -15.08
CA ARG A 183 -15.47 -4.63 -16.31
C ARG A 183 -16.21 -3.34 -16.68
N TRP A 184 -16.48 -3.15 -17.98
CA TRP A 184 -17.26 -2.03 -18.51
C TRP A 184 -18.63 -1.87 -17.84
N SER A 185 -19.26 -2.96 -17.39
CA SER A 185 -20.55 -2.91 -16.68
C SER A 185 -20.47 -2.10 -15.38
N SER A 186 -19.39 -2.23 -14.62
CA SER A 186 -19.17 -1.46 -13.39
C SER A 186 -18.86 0.00 -13.69
N VAL A 187 -18.07 0.23 -14.76
CA VAL A 187 -17.70 1.58 -15.22
C VAL A 187 -18.92 2.39 -15.66
N ILE A 188 -19.85 1.79 -16.40
CA ILE A 188 -21.07 2.47 -16.86
C ILE A 188 -21.92 2.94 -15.68
N MET A 189 -22.04 2.12 -14.63
CA MET A 189 -22.76 2.51 -13.42
C MET A 189 -22.11 3.73 -12.75
N ASP A 190 -20.79 3.71 -12.56
CA ASP A 190 -20.08 4.83 -11.96
C ASP A 190 -20.18 6.11 -12.79
N LEU A 191 -20.12 6.01 -14.13
CA LEU A 191 -20.32 7.14 -15.04
C LEU A 191 -21.76 7.68 -14.99
N ALA A 192 -22.76 6.81 -14.87
CA ALA A 192 -24.16 7.21 -14.71
C ALA A 192 -24.36 7.97 -13.39
N ILE A 193 -23.79 7.48 -12.29
CA ILE A 193 -23.82 8.16 -10.99
C ILE A 193 -23.12 9.52 -11.09
N TYR A 194 -21.94 9.58 -11.69
CA TYR A 194 -21.21 10.84 -11.90
C TYR A 194 -22.05 11.86 -12.66
N THR A 195 -22.64 11.43 -13.78
CA THR A 195 -23.46 12.30 -14.64
C THR A 195 -24.70 12.79 -13.89
N PHE A 196 -25.39 11.87 -13.20
CA PHE A 196 -26.55 12.21 -12.39
C PHE A 196 -26.20 13.21 -11.27
N LEU A 197 -25.12 12.97 -10.52
CA LEU A 197 -24.65 13.88 -9.48
C LEU A 197 -24.31 15.25 -10.07
N SER A 198 -23.55 15.31 -11.17
CA SER A 198 -23.18 16.57 -11.82
C SER A 198 -24.41 17.36 -12.29
N ILE A 199 -25.44 16.69 -12.85
CA ILE A 199 -26.70 17.33 -13.25
C ILE A 199 -27.41 17.87 -12.01
N VAL A 200 -27.74 17.01 -11.05
CA VAL A 200 -28.56 17.36 -9.89
C VAL A 200 -27.88 18.45 -9.05
N LEU A 201 -26.59 18.30 -8.75
CA LEU A 201 -25.87 19.27 -7.93
C LEU A 201 -25.75 20.63 -8.62
N THR A 202 -25.64 20.67 -9.95
CA THR A 202 -25.66 21.93 -10.71
C THR A 202 -27.03 22.59 -10.68
N ILE A 203 -28.11 21.82 -10.87
CA ILE A 203 -29.49 22.32 -10.76
C ILE A 203 -29.72 22.93 -9.38
N LEU A 204 -29.33 22.20 -8.33
CA LEU A 204 -29.47 22.66 -6.95
C LEU A 204 -28.63 23.91 -6.68
N GLY A 205 -27.39 23.97 -7.16
CA GLY A 205 -26.52 25.13 -6.98
C GLY A 205 -27.06 26.39 -7.64
N LEU A 206 -27.52 26.29 -8.89
CA LEU A 206 -28.10 27.43 -9.61
C LEU A 206 -29.42 27.87 -9.00
N GLY A 207 -30.31 26.92 -8.66
CA GLY A 207 -31.58 27.23 -8.00
C GLY A 207 -31.37 27.86 -6.62
N LEU A 208 -30.41 27.34 -5.82
CA LEU A 208 -30.04 27.92 -4.54
C LEU A 208 -29.49 29.34 -4.69
N THR A 209 -28.69 29.59 -5.74
CA THR A 209 -28.16 30.92 -6.05
C THR A 209 -29.29 31.90 -6.37
N GLY A 210 -30.20 31.54 -7.28
CA GLY A 210 -31.35 32.38 -7.63
C GLY A 210 -32.25 32.66 -6.41
N GLN A 211 -32.57 31.64 -5.62
CA GLN A 211 -33.38 31.81 -4.41
C GLN A 211 -32.69 32.69 -3.35
N SER A 212 -31.38 32.51 -3.16
CA SER A 212 -30.60 33.30 -2.19
C SER A 212 -30.51 34.77 -2.62
N ALA A 213 -30.34 35.03 -3.92
CA ALA A 213 -30.38 36.37 -4.47
C ALA A 213 -31.76 37.03 -4.29
N GLN A 214 -32.84 36.30 -4.58
CA GLN A 214 -34.20 36.80 -4.35
C GLN A 214 -34.43 37.14 -2.88
N ASN A 215 -34.06 36.23 -1.96
CA ASN A 215 -34.21 36.47 -0.52
C ASN A 215 -33.42 37.69 -0.05
N TYR A 216 -32.20 37.88 -0.57
CA TYR A 216 -31.39 39.06 -0.28
C TYR A 216 -32.08 40.35 -0.73
N LEU A 217 -32.55 40.40 -1.97
CA LEU A 217 -33.22 41.59 -2.51
C LEU A 217 -34.51 41.92 -1.75
N THR A 218 -35.36 40.92 -1.49
CA THR A 218 -36.58 41.12 -0.68
C THR A 218 -36.25 41.58 0.74
N SER A 219 -35.17 41.09 1.34
CA SER A 219 -34.73 41.55 2.66
C SER A 219 -34.24 43.00 2.64
N GLN A 220 -33.60 43.45 1.55
CA GLN A 220 -33.14 44.83 1.41
C GLN A 220 -34.31 45.78 1.15
N GLU A 221 -35.26 45.40 0.31
CA GLU A 221 -36.48 46.19 0.07
C GLU A 221 -37.29 46.38 1.34
N ALA A 222 -37.50 45.31 2.13
CA ALA A 222 -38.17 45.40 3.43
C ALA A 222 -37.41 46.28 4.43
N ALA A 223 -36.08 46.24 4.40
CA ALA A 223 -35.24 47.08 5.26
C ALA A 223 -35.32 48.57 4.89
N ILE A 224 -35.41 48.90 3.60
CA ILE A 224 -35.60 50.26 3.11
C ILE A 224 -37.00 50.77 3.50
N GLN A 225 -38.03 49.97 3.27
CA GLN A 225 -39.40 50.34 3.63
C GLN A 225 -39.56 50.59 5.13
N ALA A 226 -38.98 49.73 5.98
CA ALA A 226 -39.01 49.93 7.44
C ALA A 226 -38.31 51.23 7.88
N PHE A 227 -37.31 51.70 7.14
CA PHE A 227 -36.70 53.02 7.39
C PHE A 227 -37.64 54.16 6.97
N GLU A 228 -38.27 54.06 5.79
CA GLU A 228 -39.23 55.05 5.30
C GLU A 228 -40.45 55.20 6.23
N ASP A 229 -40.89 54.10 6.84
CA ASP A 229 -41.99 54.06 7.81
C ASP A 229 -41.56 54.54 9.21
N GLY A 230 -40.27 54.81 9.43
CA GLY A 230 -39.73 55.25 10.72
C GLY A 230 -39.59 54.15 11.77
N GLU A 231 -39.66 52.87 11.37
CA GLU A 231 -39.40 51.72 12.25
C GLU A 231 -37.89 51.46 12.45
N ARG A 232 -37.04 52.06 11.61
CA ARG A 232 -35.58 52.02 11.70
C ARG A 232 -34.99 53.42 11.71
N ASP A 233 -33.98 53.61 12.54
CA ASP A 233 -33.26 54.89 12.67
C ASP A 233 -32.23 55.12 11.56
N GLU A 234 -31.77 54.06 10.89
CA GLU A 234 -30.70 54.11 9.88
C GLU A 234 -31.08 53.35 8.61
N LEU A 235 -30.68 53.92 7.46
CA LEU A 235 -30.78 53.28 6.16
C LEU A 235 -29.88 52.03 6.12
N PRO A 236 -30.36 50.89 5.56
CA PRO A 236 -29.49 49.74 5.39
C PRO A 236 -28.30 50.09 4.50
N GLU A 237 -27.09 49.70 4.93
CA GLU A 237 -25.91 49.81 4.09
C GLU A 237 -25.98 48.75 2.99
N VAL A 238 -26.19 49.19 1.75
CA VAL A 238 -26.28 48.32 0.57
C VAL A 238 -25.07 48.58 -0.31
N ASP A 239 -24.24 47.57 -0.53
CA ASP A 239 -23.21 47.62 -1.57
C ASP A 239 -23.91 47.62 -2.95
N PRO A 240 -23.82 48.72 -3.73
CA PRO A 240 -24.51 48.83 -5.01
C PRO A 240 -24.07 47.75 -6.00
N ALA A 241 -22.79 47.36 -5.98
CA ALA A 241 -22.26 46.36 -6.90
C ALA A 241 -22.83 44.97 -6.57
N PHE A 242 -22.93 44.63 -5.29
CA PHE A 242 -23.52 43.36 -4.87
C PHE A 242 -25.03 43.31 -5.12
N TYR A 243 -25.73 44.43 -4.93
CA TYR A 243 -27.16 44.53 -5.25
C TYR A 243 -27.41 44.32 -6.75
N GLU A 244 -26.64 44.98 -7.61
CA GLU A 244 -26.73 44.77 -9.07
C GLU A 244 -26.46 43.30 -9.43
N TYR A 245 -25.39 42.71 -8.87
CA TYR A 245 -25.08 41.30 -9.07
C TYR A 245 -26.23 40.36 -8.64
N ALA A 246 -26.82 40.58 -7.46
CA ALA A 246 -27.96 39.80 -6.98
C ALA A 246 -29.17 39.92 -7.93
N SER A 247 -29.44 41.13 -8.45
CA SER A 247 -30.56 41.35 -9.38
C SER A 247 -30.39 40.61 -10.71
N GLN A 248 -29.16 40.56 -11.25
CA GLN A 248 -28.85 39.77 -12.45
C GLN A 248 -29.11 38.27 -12.24
N LEU A 249 -28.83 37.76 -11.04
CA LEU A 249 -29.01 36.35 -10.69
C LEU A 249 -30.47 35.93 -10.49
N MET A 250 -31.42 36.87 -10.35
CA MET A 250 -32.85 36.53 -10.33
C MET A 250 -33.33 35.87 -11.63
N SER A 251 -32.58 36.02 -12.73
CA SER A 251 -32.84 35.31 -13.99
C SER A 251 -32.60 33.80 -13.91
N LEU A 252 -31.91 33.31 -12.86
CA LEU A 252 -31.66 31.89 -12.60
C LEU A 252 -32.90 31.18 -12.05
N THR A 253 -33.93 31.08 -12.88
CA THR A 253 -35.15 30.34 -12.56
C THR A 253 -34.90 28.82 -12.55
N ILE A 254 -35.83 28.05 -11.98
CA ILE A 254 -35.77 26.58 -11.97
C ILE A 254 -35.66 26.01 -13.40
N PRO A 255 -36.45 26.45 -14.40
CA PRO A 255 -36.31 25.95 -15.78
C PRO A 255 -34.92 26.19 -16.37
N VAL A 256 -34.36 27.40 -16.18
CA VAL A 256 -33.01 27.73 -16.64
C VAL A 256 -31.97 26.84 -15.95
N SER A 257 -32.13 26.62 -14.65
CA SER A 257 -31.24 25.75 -13.86
C SER A 257 -31.27 24.29 -14.34
N VAL A 258 -32.45 23.77 -14.71
CA VAL A 258 -32.59 22.41 -15.28
C VAL A 258 -31.85 22.28 -16.61
N ILE A 259 -32.04 23.23 -17.53
CA ILE A 259 -31.37 23.22 -18.83
C ILE A 259 -29.86 23.32 -18.66
N ALA A 260 -29.39 24.26 -17.84
CA ALA A 260 -27.98 24.44 -17.54
C ALA A 260 -27.38 23.18 -16.89
N GLY A 261 -28.07 22.59 -15.90
CA GLY A 261 -27.62 21.36 -15.25
C GLY A 261 -27.47 20.17 -16.21
N LEU A 262 -28.40 20.00 -17.15
CA LEU A 262 -28.31 18.97 -18.20
C LEU A 262 -27.10 19.19 -19.11
N ILE A 263 -26.90 20.42 -19.60
CA ILE A 263 -25.77 20.78 -20.47
C ILE A 263 -24.46 20.55 -19.72
N THR A 264 -24.32 21.10 -18.51
CA THR A 264 -23.11 20.96 -17.69
C THR A 264 -22.82 19.50 -17.37
N GLY A 265 -23.84 18.72 -16.99
CA GLY A 265 -23.69 17.30 -16.70
C GLY A 265 -23.14 16.51 -17.89
N ILE A 266 -23.77 16.65 -19.06
CA ILE A 266 -23.36 15.94 -20.30
C ILE A 266 -21.98 16.40 -20.76
N THR A 267 -21.74 17.70 -20.82
CA THR A 267 -20.44 18.25 -21.22
C THR A 267 -19.34 17.78 -20.27
N SER A 268 -19.59 17.78 -18.95
CA SER A 268 -18.60 17.31 -17.97
C SER A 268 -18.26 15.82 -18.15
N LEU A 269 -19.25 14.97 -18.48
CA LEU A 269 -19.03 13.55 -18.77
C LEU A 269 -18.16 13.38 -20.02
N ILE A 270 -18.49 14.08 -21.10
CA ILE A 270 -17.74 14.01 -22.36
C ILE A 270 -16.30 14.49 -22.15
N SER A 271 -16.11 15.65 -21.51
CA SER A 271 -14.79 16.20 -21.20
C SER A 271 -13.97 15.24 -20.33
N LEU A 272 -14.58 14.61 -19.33
CA LEU A 272 -13.92 13.62 -18.48
C LEU A 272 -13.46 12.41 -19.28
N LEU A 273 -14.33 11.84 -20.12
CA LEU A 273 -14.00 10.66 -20.94
C LEU A 273 -12.89 10.95 -21.94
N ILE A 274 -12.93 12.10 -22.62
CA ILE A 274 -11.87 12.53 -23.54
C ILE A 274 -10.54 12.69 -22.77
N ASN A 275 -10.56 13.36 -21.61
CA ASN A 275 -9.36 13.55 -20.80
C ASN A 275 -8.75 12.20 -20.35
N LEU A 276 -9.59 11.29 -19.87
CA LEU A 276 -9.16 9.96 -19.41
C LEU A 276 -8.67 9.08 -20.57
N LEU A 277 -9.26 9.19 -21.76
CA LEU A 277 -8.80 8.50 -22.95
C LEU A 277 -7.37 8.92 -23.31
N PHE A 278 -7.10 10.23 -23.39
CA PHE A 278 -5.77 10.72 -23.73
C PHE A 278 -4.75 10.48 -22.60
N THR A 279 -5.18 10.59 -21.35
CA THR A 279 -4.38 10.16 -20.19
C THR A 279 -4.02 8.68 -20.30
N HIS A 280 -4.95 7.82 -20.73
CA HIS A 280 -4.70 6.40 -20.92
C HIS A 280 -3.67 6.13 -22.02
N ILE A 281 -3.82 6.82 -23.17
CA ILE A 281 -2.88 6.71 -24.29
C ILE A 281 -1.48 7.12 -23.83
N ALA A 282 -1.34 8.25 -23.14
CA ALA A 282 -0.05 8.69 -22.61
C ALA A 282 0.54 7.69 -21.60
N ALA A 283 -0.24 7.27 -20.60
CA ALA A 283 0.20 6.35 -19.56
C ALA A 283 0.65 5.00 -20.12
N ARG A 284 -0.08 4.46 -21.10
CA ARG A 284 0.21 3.15 -21.70
C ARG A 284 1.36 3.20 -22.69
N PHE A 285 1.34 4.14 -23.64
CA PHE A 285 2.29 4.14 -24.77
C PHE A 285 3.56 4.92 -24.48
N VAL A 286 3.51 5.98 -23.66
CA VAL A 286 4.68 6.81 -23.35
C VAL A 286 5.38 6.32 -22.08
N PHE A 287 4.63 5.95 -21.05
CA PHE A 287 5.18 5.63 -19.73
C PHE A 287 5.25 4.13 -19.39
N GLY A 288 4.73 3.27 -20.26
CA GLY A 288 4.79 1.81 -20.14
C GLY A 288 3.88 1.21 -19.05
N GLY A 289 2.83 1.92 -18.65
CA GLY A 289 1.90 1.44 -17.62
C GLY A 289 1.03 0.27 -18.08
N ARG A 290 0.62 -0.59 -17.15
CA ARG A 290 -0.07 -1.88 -17.41
C ARG A 290 -1.56 -1.90 -17.07
N ALA A 291 -2.27 -0.79 -17.25
CA ALA A 291 -3.71 -0.71 -16.96
C ALA A 291 -4.59 -0.80 -18.22
N THR A 292 -5.86 -1.11 -18.01
CA THR A 292 -6.92 -0.96 -19.00
C THR A 292 -7.64 0.38 -18.83
N LEU A 293 -8.23 0.91 -19.91
CA LEU A 293 -9.03 2.15 -19.85
C LEU A 293 -10.23 2.02 -18.87
N PRO A 294 -10.99 0.92 -18.84
CA PRO A 294 -12.03 0.70 -17.84
C PRO A 294 -11.54 0.81 -16.40
N HIS A 295 -10.37 0.23 -16.09
CA HIS A 295 -9.81 0.31 -14.74
C HIS A 295 -9.47 1.76 -14.35
N LEU A 296 -8.88 2.53 -15.28
CA LEU A 296 -8.61 3.95 -15.07
C LEU A 296 -9.91 4.72 -14.80
N ILE A 297 -10.92 4.54 -15.66
CA ILE A 297 -12.20 5.25 -15.52
C ILE A 297 -12.85 4.90 -14.17
N TYR A 298 -12.93 3.60 -13.83
CA TYR A 298 -13.46 3.15 -12.53
C TYR A 298 -12.77 3.86 -11.36
N LYS A 299 -11.42 3.84 -11.32
CA LYS A 299 -10.64 4.43 -10.22
C LYS A 299 -10.85 5.94 -10.08
N VAL A 300 -10.90 6.66 -11.19
CA VAL A 300 -11.05 8.12 -11.18
C VAL A 300 -12.50 8.51 -10.90
N VAL A 301 -13.47 7.94 -11.62
CA VAL A 301 -14.89 8.30 -11.49
C VAL A 301 -15.44 7.92 -10.11
N SER A 302 -15.11 6.75 -9.57
CA SER A 302 -15.51 6.35 -8.21
C SER A 302 -15.00 7.34 -7.16
N TYR A 303 -13.79 7.87 -7.36
CA TYR A 303 -13.24 8.92 -6.51
C TYR A 303 -14.04 10.22 -6.62
N TYR A 304 -14.37 10.68 -7.83
CA TYR A 304 -15.22 11.86 -8.03
C TYR A 304 -16.61 11.68 -7.42
N ASN A 305 -17.27 10.53 -7.61
CA ASN A 305 -18.59 10.24 -7.03
C ASN A 305 -18.61 10.40 -5.50
N THR A 306 -17.51 10.05 -4.83
CA THR A 306 -17.39 10.18 -3.37
C THR A 306 -17.11 11.62 -2.93
N ARG A 307 -16.47 12.43 -3.77
CA ARG A 307 -15.98 13.77 -3.38
C ARG A 307 -16.81 14.93 -3.91
N LEU A 308 -17.52 14.76 -5.03
CA LEU A 308 -18.36 15.80 -5.62
C LEU A 308 -19.43 16.31 -4.65
N PRO A 309 -20.16 15.48 -3.88
CA PRO A 309 -21.12 15.98 -2.92
C PRO A 309 -20.50 16.89 -1.84
N ILE A 310 -19.25 16.59 -1.43
CA ILE A 310 -18.52 17.41 -0.46
C ILE A 310 -18.16 18.77 -1.07
N LEU A 311 -17.61 18.76 -2.29
CA LEU A 311 -17.29 19.99 -3.02
C LEU A 311 -18.52 20.89 -3.18
N TYR A 312 -19.64 20.32 -3.65
CA TYR A 312 -20.88 21.06 -3.81
C TYR A 312 -21.47 21.51 -2.47
N GLY A 313 -21.30 20.74 -1.40
CA GLY A 313 -21.65 21.19 -0.04
C GLY A 313 -20.90 22.46 0.36
N ILE A 314 -19.60 22.53 0.09
CA ILE A 314 -18.79 23.74 0.35
C ILE A 314 -19.29 24.91 -0.51
N ILE A 315 -19.60 24.65 -1.79
CA ILE A 315 -20.15 25.67 -2.71
C ILE A 315 -21.50 26.19 -2.20
N PHE A 316 -22.42 25.31 -1.79
CA PHE A 316 -23.76 25.68 -1.31
C PHE A 316 -23.69 26.52 -0.04
N VAL A 317 -22.85 26.12 0.92
CA VAL A 317 -22.63 26.91 2.15
C VAL A 317 -22.05 28.28 1.81
N THR A 318 -21.09 28.33 0.88
CA THR A 318 -20.51 29.60 0.42
C THR A 318 -21.56 30.52 -0.20
N ILE A 319 -22.43 29.99 -1.07
CA ILE A 319 -23.52 30.76 -1.71
C ILE A 319 -24.46 31.33 -0.64
N VAL A 320 -24.95 30.51 0.28
CA VAL A 320 -25.88 30.95 1.32
C VAL A 320 -25.26 32.04 2.20
N LEU A 321 -24.02 31.84 2.66
CA LEU A 321 -23.34 32.83 3.51
C LEU A 321 -23.02 34.12 2.75
N MET A 322 -22.68 34.03 1.46
CA MET A 322 -22.42 35.20 0.61
C MET A 322 -23.66 36.09 0.53
N PHE A 323 -24.85 35.53 0.31
CA PHE A 323 -26.09 36.32 0.26
C PHE A 323 -26.59 36.74 1.64
N ALA A 324 -26.42 35.91 2.67
CA ALA A 324 -26.84 36.25 4.02
C ALA A 324 -26.13 37.49 4.60
N VAL A 325 -24.89 37.75 4.16
CA VAL A 325 -24.06 38.88 4.64
C VAL A 325 -24.03 40.04 3.62
N GLY A 326 -24.69 39.91 2.47
CA GLY A 326 -24.65 40.94 1.42
C GLY A 326 -23.29 41.09 0.74
N GLY A 327 -22.51 40.01 0.66
CA GLY A 327 -21.18 39.99 0.05
C GLY A 327 -20.02 40.14 1.04
N GLY A 328 -19.03 40.96 0.69
CA GLY A 328 -17.85 41.24 1.52
C GLY A 328 -16.73 40.20 1.42
N ILE A 329 -16.17 39.78 2.57
CA ILE A 329 -15.01 38.87 2.62
C ILE A 329 -15.39 37.38 2.40
N ILE A 330 -16.66 37.03 2.63
CA ILE A 330 -17.15 35.64 2.59
C ILE A 330 -16.93 34.95 1.23
N PRO A 331 -17.19 35.59 0.07
CA PRO A 331 -16.88 34.99 -1.25
C PRO A 331 -15.41 34.64 -1.41
N PHE A 332 -14.49 35.45 -0.87
CA PHE A 332 -13.05 35.18 -0.93
C PHE A 332 -12.66 33.99 -0.07
N VAL A 333 -13.21 33.88 1.15
CA VAL A 333 -12.97 32.73 2.04
C VAL A 333 -13.54 31.45 1.41
N GLY A 334 -14.75 31.52 0.87
CA GLY A 334 -15.36 30.40 0.16
C GLY A 334 -14.59 29.99 -1.10
N ALA A 335 -14.17 30.95 -1.91
CA ALA A 335 -13.33 30.70 -3.09
C ALA A 335 -11.99 30.07 -2.71
N ALA A 336 -11.36 30.52 -1.62
CA ALA A 336 -10.13 29.91 -1.11
C ALA A 336 -10.37 28.45 -0.66
N ALA A 337 -11.46 28.18 0.06
CA ALA A 337 -11.82 26.83 0.49
C ALA A 337 -12.09 25.90 -0.71
N ILE A 338 -12.86 26.37 -1.69
CA ILE A 338 -13.13 25.67 -2.95
C ILE A 338 -11.84 25.41 -3.73
N GLY A 339 -10.95 26.41 -3.81
CA GLY A 339 -9.65 26.30 -4.49
C GLY A 339 -8.74 25.26 -3.84
N LEU A 340 -8.61 25.29 -2.51
CA LEU A 340 -7.84 24.30 -1.75
C LEU A 340 -8.41 22.89 -1.91
N PHE A 341 -9.73 22.73 -1.83
CA PHE A 341 -10.38 21.44 -2.05
C PHE A 341 -10.16 20.94 -3.48
N SER A 342 -10.29 21.82 -4.47
CA SER A 342 -10.05 21.48 -5.88
C SER A 342 -8.61 21.07 -6.14
N LEU A 343 -7.65 21.73 -5.52
CA LEU A 343 -6.23 21.36 -5.58
C LEU A 343 -5.98 19.98 -4.94
N MET A 344 -6.62 19.70 -3.80
CA MET A 344 -6.60 18.38 -3.18
C MET A 344 -7.18 17.31 -4.12
N LEU A 345 -8.33 17.57 -4.76
CA LEU A 345 -8.92 16.67 -5.74
C LEU A 345 -7.97 16.39 -6.90
N PHE A 346 -7.32 17.42 -7.43
CA PHE A 346 -6.35 17.32 -8.51
C PHE A 346 -5.18 16.39 -8.15
N PHE A 347 -4.52 16.60 -7.01
CA PHE A 347 -3.39 15.75 -6.59
C PHE A 347 -3.82 14.31 -6.31
N GLN A 348 -5.01 14.10 -5.74
CA GLN A 348 -5.53 12.75 -5.53
C GLN A 348 -5.89 12.06 -6.84
N THR A 349 -6.46 12.76 -7.82
CA THR A 349 -6.70 12.21 -9.17
C THR A 349 -5.38 11.77 -9.81
N ILE A 350 -4.33 12.57 -9.74
CA ILE A 350 -2.98 12.20 -10.20
C ILE A 350 -2.47 10.93 -9.50
N ALA A 351 -2.59 10.85 -8.18
CA ALA A 351 -2.18 9.68 -7.41
C ALA A 351 -2.98 8.43 -7.80
N ARG A 352 -4.29 8.56 -8.05
CA ARG A 352 -5.15 7.46 -8.52
C ARG A 352 -4.77 6.99 -9.92
N ILE A 353 -4.39 7.91 -10.82
CA ILE A 353 -3.84 7.55 -12.13
C ILE A 353 -2.54 6.76 -11.96
N GLY A 354 -1.63 7.21 -11.08
CA GLY A 354 -0.41 6.46 -10.76
C GLY A 354 -0.68 5.03 -10.28
N GLN A 355 -1.59 4.90 -9.32
CA GLN A 355 -2.02 3.60 -8.78
C GLN A 355 -2.70 2.72 -9.84
N ALA A 356 -3.48 3.31 -10.75
CA ALA A 356 -4.17 2.57 -11.80
C ALA A 356 -3.20 1.90 -12.78
N TYR A 357 -1.99 2.44 -12.97
CA TYR A 357 -0.99 1.92 -13.91
C TYR A 357 0.25 1.31 -13.26
N ASP A 358 0.25 1.15 -11.95
CA ASP A 358 1.38 0.66 -11.15
C ASP A 358 2.67 1.48 -11.38
N PHE A 359 2.53 2.81 -11.46
CA PHE A 359 3.69 3.72 -11.48
C PHE A 359 3.56 4.87 -10.47
N GLY A 360 4.68 5.50 -10.15
CA GLY A 360 4.73 6.60 -9.18
C GLY A 360 3.93 7.83 -9.61
N THR A 361 3.54 8.65 -8.62
CA THR A 361 2.73 9.88 -8.78
C THR A 361 3.28 10.83 -9.85
N GLY A 362 4.60 10.94 -10.00
CA GLY A 362 5.23 11.79 -11.03
C GLY A 362 4.84 11.42 -12.46
N LYS A 363 4.86 10.12 -12.80
CA LYS A 363 4.39 9.63 -14.12
C LYS A 363 2.88 9.81 -14.28
N GLY A 364 2.12 9.72 -13.19
CA GLY A 364 0.68 10.04 -13.19
C GLY A 364 0.40 11.49 -13.54
N CYS A 365 1.18 12.42 -12.99
CA CYS A 365 1.06 13.85 -13.25
C CYS A 365 1.32 14.15 -14.73
N LEU A 366 2.42 13.61 -15.27
CA LEU A 366 2.79 13.82 -16.68
C LEU A 366 1.73 13.23 -17.63
N SER A 367 1.21 12.03 -17.33
CA SER A 367 0.15 11.41 -18.13
C SER A 367 -1.13 12.25 -18.14
N PHE A 368 -1.52 12.77 -16.98
CA PHE A 368 -2.70 13.63 -16.83
C PHE A 368 -2.55 14.97 -17.57
N LEU A 369 -1.35 15.56 -17.52
CA LEU A 369 -1.04 16.82 -18.18
C LEU A 369 -1.16 16.71 -19.70
N VAL A 370 -0.70 15.60 -20.30
CA VAL A 370 -0.90 15.33 -21.74
C VAL A 370 -2.38 15.28 -22.09
N GLY A 371 -3.19 14.56 -21.31
CA GLY A 371 -4.65 14.53 -21.50
C GLY A 371 -5.29 15.91 -21.40
N SER A 372 -4.87 16.69 -20.39
CA SER A 372 -5.41 18.02 -20.12
C SER A 372 -5.07 19.03 -21.22
N ILE A 373 -3.84 19.00 -21.76
CA ILE A 373 -3.45 19.85 -22.88
C ILE A 373 -4.31 19.55 -24.11
N ILE A 374 -4.52 18.27 -24.42
CA ILE A 374 -5.32 17.88 -25.59
C ILE A 374 -6.78 18.35 -25.42
N VAL A 375 -7.36 18.16 -24.23
CA VAL A 375 -8.71 18.68 -23.93
C VAL A 375 -8.77 20.20 -24.03
N ALA A 376 -7.75 20.91 -23.55
CA ALA A 376 -7.68 22.36 -23.67
C ALA A 376 -7.63 22.82 -25.14
N VAL A 377 -6.85 22.14 -25.98
CA VAL A 377 -6.79 22.42 -27.43
C VAL A 377 -8.14 22.13 -28.10
N ILE A 378 -8.77 20.99 -27.81
CA ILE A 378 -10.10 20.65 -28.34
C ILE A 378 -11.12 21.70 -27.91
N SER A 379 -11.11 22.09 -26.62
CA SER A 379 -12.02 23.09 -26.08
C SER A 379 -11.82 24.46 -26.73
N PHE A 380 -10.56 24.85 -26.97
CA PHE A 380 -10.22 26.08 -27.67
C PHE A 380 -10.73 26.09 -29.11
N VAL A 381 -10.55 24.98 -29.85
CA VAL A 381 -11.04 24.86 -31.23
C VAL A 381 -12.57 24.91 -31.28
N VAL A 382 -13.25 24.17 -30.38
CA VAL A 382 -14.71 24.21 -30.25
C VAL A 382 -15.16 25.64 -29.97
N GLN A 383 -14.53 26.33 -29.01
CA GLN A 383 -14.85 27.71 -28.69
C GLN A 383 -14.68 28.64 -29.89
N LEU A 384 -13.59 28.52 -30.67
CA LEU A 384 -13.41 29.31 -31.91
C LEU A 384 -14.51 29.07 -32.94
N MET A 385 -14.99 27.82 -33.08
CA MET A 385 -16.06 27.49 -34.02
C MET A 385 -17.41 28.10 -33.61
N PHE A 386 -17.71 28.13 -32.31
CA PHE A 386 -18.98 28.65 -31.80
C PHE A 386 -18.95 30.16 -31.51
N PHE A 387 -17.77 30.75 -31.29
CA PHE A 387 -17.64 32.19 -31.01
C PHE A 387 -18.25 33.04 -32.12
N GLY A 388 -18.04 32.65 -33.39
CA GLY A 388 -18.65 33.33 -34.54
C GLY A 388 -20.19 33.25 -34.52
N SER A 389 -20.75 32.10 -34.18
CA SER A 389 -22.22 31.91 -34.11
C SER A 389 -22.85 32.71 -32.97
N VAL A 390 -22.20 32.74 -31.80
CA VAL A 390 -22.68 33.52 -30.64
C VAL A 390 -22.56 35.02 -30.92
N ALA A 391 -21.43 35.47 -31.48
CA ALA A 391 -21.23 36.87 -31.84
C ALA A 391 -22.25 37.34 -32.89
N ALA A 392 -22.54 36.51 -33.90
CA ALA A 392 -23.56 36.80 -34.91
C ALA A 392 -24.97 36.85 -34.32
N MET A 393 -25.30 35.96 -33.38
CA MET A 393 -26.58 35.98 -32.67
C MET A 393 -26.75 37.25 -31.82
N ILE A 394 -25.68 37.70 -31.15
CA ILE A 394 -25.71 38.94 -30.36
C ILE A 394 -25.87 40.15 -31.29
N ALA A 395 -25.13 40.20 -32.41
CA ALA A 395 -25.23 41.27 -33.38
C ALA A 395 -26.65 41.39 -33.96
N SER A 396 -27.30 40.26 -34.27
CA SER A 396 -28.68 40.28 -34.81
C SER A 396 -29.72 40.72 -33.78
N GLN A 397 -29.53 40.42 -32.48
CA GLN A 397 -30.41 40.96 -31.44
C GLN A 397 -30.22 42.47 -31.23
N MET A 398 -29.00 43.00 -31.39
CA MET A 398 -28.75 44.44 -31.31
C MET A 398 -29.34 45.21 -32.48
N GLU A 399 -29.27 44.67 -33.70
CA GLU A 399 -29.92 45.27 -34.88
C GLU A 399 -31.45 45.28 -34.77
N GLY A 400 -32.05 44.31 -34.07
CA GLY A 400 -33.50 44.30 -33.82
C GLY A 400 -33.99 45.31 -32.78
N LEU A 401 -33.09 45.93 -32.03
CA LEU A 401 -33.40 46.94 -31.01
C LEU A 401 -33.15 48.39 -31.47
N ALA A 402 -32.49 48.57 -32.62
CA ALA A 402 -32.22 49.87 -33.24
C ALA A 402 -33.25 50.17 -34.35
#